data_AF-A0A523LCM6-F1
#
_entry.id   AF-A0A523LCM6-F1
#
_cell.length_a   1.000
_cell.length_b   1.000
_cell.length_c   1.000
_cell.angle_alpha   90.00
_cell.angle_beta   90.00
_cell.angle_gamma   90.00
#
_symmetry.space_group_name_H-M   'P 1'
#
loop_
_entity.id
_entity.type
_entity.pdbx_description
1 polymer ?
#
loop_
_entity_poly.entity_id
_entity_poly.type
_entity_poly.pdbx_seq_one_letter_code
_entity_poly.pdbx_strand_id
1 'polypeptide(L)'
;MPIVLRSVLAALLAAMLASCSERPTGSGVDLPDARGMNVIVISFDALRAESLGIYGYDRGTSPHIDRFAEGALVFDNVQNAA
;
A
#
# COMPACT_ATOMS: atom_id res chain seq x y z
N MET A 1 36.04 -25.86 -10.07
CA MET A 1 34.89 -25.04 -10.51
C MET A 1 33.49 -25.43 -9.98
N PRO A 2 33.25 -26.47 -9.16
CA PRO A 2 31.91 -26.67 -8.57
C PRO A 2 31.70 -25.88 -7.26
N ILE A 3 32.79 -25.51 -6.58
CA ILE A 3 32.75 -24.80 -5.28
C ILE A 3 32.25 -23.37 -5.47
N VAL A 4 32.73 -22.65 -6.49
CA VAL A 4 32.33 -21.26 -6.79
C VAL A 4 30.86 -21.18 -7.23
N LEU A 5 30.38 -22.15 -8.02
CA LEU A 5 28.98 -22.21 -8.46
C LEU A 5 28.03 -22.47 -7.29
N ARG A 6 28.41 -23.35 -6.35
CA ARG A 6 27.65 -23.62 -5.12
C ARG A 6 27.58 -22.40 -4.20
N SER A 7 28.68 -21.66 -4.06
CA SER A 7 28.68 -20.44 -3.25
C SER A 7 27.82 -19.33 -3.85
N VAL A 8 27.81 -19.17 -5.19
CA VAL A 8 26.95 -18.18 -5.86
C VAL A 8 25.47 -18.55 -5.74
N LEU A 9 25.13 -19.83 -5.89
CA LEU A 9 23.76 -20.30 -5.75
C LEU A 9 23.24 -20.12 -4.31
N ALA A 10 24.08 -20.42 -3.31
CA ALA A 10 23.75 -20.22 -1.91
C ALA A 10 23.54 -18.74 -1.56
N ALA A 11 24.37 -17.85 -2.13
CA ALA A 11 24.23 -16.40 -1.94
C ALA A 11 22.93 -15.85 -2.56
N LEU A 12 22.56 -16.30 -3.77
CA LEU A 12 21.30 -15.91 -4.41
C LEU A 12 20.07 -16.40 -3.63
N LEU A 13 20.12 -17.63 -3.11
CA LEU A 13 19.04 -18.19 -2.29
C LEU A 13 18.88 -17.44 -0.95
N ALA A 14 20.01 -17.08 -0.31
CA ALA A 14 20.00 -16.30 0.92
C ALA A 14 19.43 -14.89 0.71
N ALA A 15 19.75 -14.24 -0.41
CA ALA A 15 19.20 -12.94 -0.78
C ALA A 15 17.67 -12.98 -1.02
N MET A 16 17.15 -14.07 -1.59
CA MET A 16 15.71 -14.28 -1.77
C MET A 16 14.99 -14.50 -0.42
N LEU A 17 15.61 -15.21 0.52
CA LEU A 17 15.05 -15.47 1.85
C LEU A 17 15.10 -14.25 2.78
N ALA A 18 16.05 -13.34 2.58
CA ALA A 18 16.13 -12.07 3.31
C ALA A 18 15.07 -11.04 2.87
N SER A 19 14.28 -11.33 1.82
CA SER A 19 13.17 -10.48 1.38
C SER A 19 11.92 -10.59 2.26
N CYS A 20 11.94 -11.38 3.32
CA CYS A 20 10.96 -11.30 4.41
C CYS A 20 11.21 -10.04 5.26
N SER A 21 10.82 -8.91 4.67
CA SER A 21 10.52 -7.60 5.27
C SER A 21 10.76 -7.50 6.78
N GLU A 22 11.90 -6.94 7.18
CA GLU A 22 12.01 -6.25 8.46
C GLU A 22 11.04 -5.06 8.40
N ARG A 23 9.86 -5.20 9.01
CA ARG A 23 8.97 -4.05 9.19
C ARG A 23 9.72 -3.07 10.08
N PRO A 24 9.97 -1.83 9.64
CA PRO A 24 10.50 -0.82 10.54
C PRO A 24 9.45 -0.61 11.63
N THR A 25 9.71 -1.12 12.83
CA THR A 25 8.92 -0.78 14.01
C THR A 25 9.14 0.71 14.24
N GLY A 26 8.11 1.50 13.98
CA GLY A 26 8.18 2.94 13.79
C GLY A 26 9.13 3.66 14.75
N SER A 27 10.10 4.35 14.18
CA SER A 27 10.84 5.43 14.83
C SER A 27 9.84 6.48 15.31
N GLY A 28 9.95 6.87 16.58
CA GLY A 28 9.07 7.87 17.22
C GLY A 28 8.96 9.14 16.39
N VAL A 29 7.81 9.30 15.73
CA VAL A 29 7.39 10.57 15.14
C VAL A 29 6.70 11.32 16.26
N ASP A 30 7.12 12.57 16.51
CA ASP A 30 6.42 13.47 17.42
C ASP A 30 5.10 13.87 16.74
N LEU A 31 4.04 13.11 17.05
CA LEU A 31 2.74 13.30 16.43
C LEU A 31 2.02 14.48 17.08
N PRO A 32 1.35 15.34 16.29
CA PRO A 32 0.54 16.41 16.85
C PRO A 32 -0.52 15.83 17.81
N ASP A 33 -0.83 16.58 18.86
CA ASP A 33 -1.85 16.19 19.84
C ASP A 33 -3.19 15.96 19.12
N ALA A 34 -3.60 14.69 19.05
CA ALA A 34 -4.81 14.28 18.34
C ALA A 34 -6.09 14.59 19.13
N ARG A 35 -6.00 15.19 20.32
CA ARG A 35 -7.17 15.59 21.11
C ARG A 35 -8.07 16.54 20.31
N GLY A 36 -9.31 16.09 20.07
CA GLY A 36 -10.32 16.84 19.30
C GLY A 36 -10.36 16.49 17.80
N MET A 37 -9.47 15.62 17.30
CA MET A 37 -9.52 15.14 15.93
C MET A 37 -10.57 14.03 15.80
N ASN A 38 -11.57 14.25 14.95
CA ASN A 38 -12.56 13.23 14.62
C ASN A 38 -12.07 12.39 13.43
N VAL A 39 -12.12 11.07 13.57
CA VAL A 39 -11.73 10.14 12.51
C VAL A 39 -12.97 9.36 12.05
N ILE A 40 -13.23 9.38 10.75
CA ILE A 40 -14.28 8.59 10.11
C ILE A 40 -13.60 7.63 9.15
N VAL A 41 -13.82 6.34 9.33
CA VAL A 41 -13.34 5.29 8.44
C VAL A 41 -14.51 4.76 7.63
N ILE A 42 -14.44 4.91 6.31
CA ILE A 42 -15.42 4.38 5.38
C ILE A 42 -14.75 3.23 4.64
N SER A 43 -15.33 2.04 4.72
CA SER A 43 -14.87 0.85 4.02
C SER A 43 -15.98 0.28 3.16
N PHE A 44 -15.58 -0.38 2.08
CA PHE A 44 -16.48 -1.00 1.12
C PHE A 44 -16.10 -2.47 0.97
N ASP A 45 -17.10 -3.34 0.90
CA ASP A 45 -16.88 -4.75 0.58
C ASP A 45 -16.74 -4.93 -0.94
N ALA A 46 -15.74 -5.70 -1.35
CA ALA A 46 -15.47 -6.06 -2.75
C ALA A 46 -15.35 -4.88 -3.76
N LEU A 47 -15.01 -3.66 -3.30
CA LEU A 47 -14.77 -2.53 -4.19
C LEU A 47 -13.43 -2.66 -4.93
N ARG A 48 -13.44 -2.44 -6.25
CA ARG A 48 -12.25 -2.45 -7.10
C ARG A 48 -11.91 -1.02 -7.53
N ALA A 49 -10.62 -0.70 -7.59
CA ALA A 49 -10.14 0.61 -8.03
C ALA A 49 -10.64 0.96 -9.44
N GLU A 50 -10.55 0.02 -10.39
CA GLU A 50 -10.98 0.19 -11.78
C GLU A 50 -12.48 0.51 -11.95
N SER A 51 -13.30 0.35 -10.90
CA SER A 51 -14.72 0.69 -10.90
C SER A 51 -15.02 2.13 -10.47
N LEU A 52 -14.00 2.95 -10.15
CA LEU A 52 -14.14 4.34 -9.70
C LEU A 52 -13.66 5.33 -10.77
N GLY A 53 -14.38 6.43 -10.93
CA GLY A 53 -14.07 7.51 -11.87
C GLY A 53 -12.68 8.10 -11.66
N ILE A 54 -12.27 8.29 -10.40
CA ILE A 54 -10.91 8.75 -10.04
C ILE A 54 -9.76 7.90 -10.58
N TYR A 55 -10.03 6.62 -10.86
CA TYR A 55 -9.06 5.70 -11.44
C TYR A 55 -9.33 5.44 -12.94
N GLY A 56 -10.16 6.25 -13.58
CA GLY A 56 -10.41 6.21 -15.03
C GLY A 56 -11.69 5.48 -15.45
N TYR A 57 -12.64 5.23 -14.55
CA TYR A 57 -13.90 4.57 -14.92
C TYR A 57 -14.91 5.53 -15.58
N ASP A 58 -15.11 5.38 -16.89
CA ASP A 58 -15.89 6.32 -17.73
C ASP A 58 -17.40 6.39 -17.44
N ARG A 59 -17.96 5.44 -16.68
CA ARG A 59 -19.41 5.42 -16.43
C ARG A 59 -19.88 6.46 -15.41
N GLY A 60 -18.97 7.12 -14.70
CA GLY A 60 -19.31 8.16 -13.72
C GLY A 60 -20.16 7.65 -12.56
N THR A 61 -19.93 6.42 -12.10
CA THR A 61 -20.72 5.77 -11.04
C THR A 61 -20.30 6.17 -9.62
N SER A 62 -19.25 6.97 -9.46
CA SER A 62 -18.69 7.36 -8.15
C SER A 62 -18.57 8.88 -7.93
N PRO A 63 -19.52 9.74 -8.35
CA PRO A 63 -19.32 11.20 -8.42
C PRO A 63 -19.08 11.88 -7.07
N HIS A 64 -19.46 11.25 -5.95
CA HIS A 64 -19.16 11.76 -4.60
C HIS A 64 -17.73 11.44 -4.16
N ILE A 65 -17.26 10.22 -4.46
CA ILE A 65 -15.88 9.82 -4.22
C ILE A 65 -14.95 10.63 -5.13
N ASP A 66 -15.37 10.84 -6.38
CA ASP A 66 -14.56 11.57 -7.36
C ASP A 66 -14.33 13.02 -6.93
N ARG A 67 -15.38 13.71 -6.48
CA ARG A 67 -15.26 15.07 -5.93
C ARG A 67 -14.44 15.11 -4.63
N PHE A 68 -14.56 14.09 -3.78
CA PHE A 68 -13.78 14.03 -2.54
C PHE A 68 -12.27 13.91 -2.83
N ALA A 69 -11.92 13.14 -3.86
CA ALA A 69 -10.54 12.92 -4.26
C ALA A 69 -9.82 14.20 -4.72
N GLU A 70 -10.53 15.20 -5.25
CA GLU A 70 -9.95 16.48 -5.71
C GLU A 70 -9.17 17.22 -4.60
N GLY A 71 -9.55 17.04 -3.34
CA GLY A 71 -8.90 17.65 -2.18
C GLY A 71 -8.23 16.65 -1.24
N ALA A 72 -8.15 15.38 -1.62
CA ALA A 72 -7.62 14.30 -0.78
C ALA A 72 -6.24 13.83 -1.26
N LEU A 73 -5.52 13.14 -0.37
CA LEU A 73 -4.38 12.34 -0.78
C LEU A 73 -4.90 11.00 -1.33
N VAL A 74 -4.64 10.76 -2.61
CA VAL A 74 -5.06 9.54 -3.32
C VAL A 74 -3.85 8.61 -3.46
N PHE A 75 -4.07 7.30 -3.33
CA PHE A 75 -3.05 6.29 -3.49
C PHE A 75 -3.38 5.41 -4.70
N ASP A 76 -2.50 5.42 -5.70
CA ASP A 76 -2.72 4.67 -6.96
C ASP A 76 -2.41 3.17 -6.84
N ASN A 77 -1.63 2.77 -5.83
CA ASN A 77 -1.20 1.39 -5.64
C ASN A 77 -1.38 0.96 -4.17
N VAL A 78 -2.57 0.46 -3.87
CA VAL A 78 -2.94 -0.10 -2.56
C VAL A 78 -3.34 -1.55 -2.72
N GLN A 79 -2.90 -2.40 -1.80
CA GLN A 79 -3.19 -3.82 -1.81
C GLN A 79 -3.87 -4.22 -0.50
N ASN A 80 -4.76 -5.21 -0.55
CA ASN A 80 -5.22 -5.87 0.65
C ASN A 80 -4.06 -6.69 1.24
N ALA A 81 -3.96 -6.76 2.56
CA ALA A 81 -3.03 -7.67 3.21
C ALA A 81 -3.44 -9.11 2.86
N ALA A 82 -2.53 -9.84 2.20
CA ALA A 82 -2.68 -11.26 1.90
C ALA A 82 -2.51 -12.12 3.16
#